data_AF-A0A1I6DML4-F1
#
_entry.id   AF-A0A1I6DML4-F1
#
_cell.length_a   1.000
_cell.length_b   1.000
_cell.length_c   1.000
_cell.angle_alpha   90.00
_cell.angle_beta   90.00
_cell.angle_gamma   90.00
#
_symmetry.space_group_name_H-M   'P 1'
#
loop_
_entity.id
_entity.type
_entity.pdbx_description
1 polymer ?
#
loop_
_entity_poly.entity_id
_entity_poly.type
_entity_poly.pdbx_seq_one_letter_code
_entity_poly.pdbx_strand_id
1 'polypeptide(L)'
;MIIAQQKPVKDVAAMISNCKKVLLVGCAGCVTVCLAGGEKETEVMASSLRIMRKMEDNPLETVTYTATRQCDPEYVDMLGNMVQDVDAIVSLACGVGVQYLAERFNDKWVVPALDTKFIGGSTVHGNWEEKCGLCGDCILHRTGGICPIIRCSKSILNGPCGGSQYGKCEISKDVDCAWQLIYDRMSALGKLDKLMEFQPPKDWSKSRDGGPRKAVREDVMID
;
A
#
# COMPACT_ATOMS: atom_id res chain seq x y z
N MET A 1 -0.08 4.84 5.40
CA MET A 1 0.81 4.77 4.23
C MET A 1 0.67 3.40 3.59
N ILE A 2 0.62 3.33 2.26
CA ILE A 2 0.63 2.05 1.54
C ILE A 2 2.07 1.52 1.50
N ILE A 3 2.30 0.31 2.01
CA ILE A 3 3.56 -0.41 1.88
C ILE A 3 3.52 -1.22 0.60
N ALA A 4 4.59 -1.12 -0.19
CA ALA A 4 4.78 -1.90 -1.40
C ALA A 4 6.20 -2.44 -1.44
N GLN A 5 6.41 -3.48 -2.25
CA GLN A 5 7.71 -4.11 -2.46
C GLN A 5 7.96 -4.25 -3.96
N GLN A 6 9.18 -3.98 -4.40
CA GLN A 6 9.56 -4.22 -5.79
C GLN A 6 9.44 -5.71 -6.12
N LYS A 7 8.83 -6.00 -7.27
CA LYS A 7 8.90 -7.32 -7.89
C LYS A 7 10.34 -7.58 -8.35
N PRO A 8 10.77 -8.84 -8.40
CA PRO A 8 12.01 -9.20 -9.06
C PRO A 8 12.08 -8.65 -10.48
N VAL A 9 13.24 -8.11 -10.89
CA VAL A 9 13.46 -7.52 -12.22
C VAL A 9 13.05 -8.49 -13.34
N LYS A 10 13.35 -9.78 -13.18
CA LYS A 10 12.98 -10.84 -14.14
C LYS A 10 11.46 -10.96 -14.36
N ASP A 11 10.66 -10.75 -13.31
CA ASP A 11 9.21 -10.88 -13.38
C ASP A 11 8.64 -9.66 -14.14
N VAL A 12 9.20 -8.47 -13.89
CA VAL A 12 8.90 -7.26 -14.65
C VAL A 12 9.30 -7.41 -16.12
N ALA A 13 10.51 -7.90 -16.39
CA ALA A 13 11.00 -8.13 -17.75
C ALA A 13 10.12 -9.10 -18.53
N ALA A 14 9.64 -10.17 -17.88
CA ALA A 14 8.72 -11.13 -18.51
C ALA A 14 7.41 -10.46 -18.98
N MET A 15 6.85 -9.54 -18.18
CA MET A 15 5.60 -8.83 -18.50
C MET A 15 5.74 -7.85 -19.68
N ILE A 16 6.96 -7.44 -20.05
CA ILE A 16 7.25 -6.52 -21.16
C ILE A 16 8.17 -7.16 -22.22
N SER A 17 8.22 -8.49 -22.29
CA SER A 17 9.17 -9.24 -23.13
C SER A 17 9.11 -8.86 -24.62
N ASN A 18 7.94 -8.49 -25.12
CA ASN A 18 7.70 -8.10 -26.52
C ASN A 18 7.90 -6.59 -26.78
N CYS A 19 8.19 -5.79 -25.75
CA CYS A 19 8.39 -4.36 -25.87
C CYS A 19 9.84 -4.01 -26.26
N LYS A 20 10.00 -2.95 -27.05
CA LYS A 20 11.28 -2.34 -27.44
C LYS A 20 11.52 -1.01 -26.75
N LYS A 21 10.47 -0.30 -26.37
CA LYS A 21 10.53 0.96 -25.62
C LYS A 21 9.44 1.01 -24.56
N VAL A 22 9.81 1.29 -23.31
CA VAL A 22 8.85 1.36 -22.19
C VAL A 22 9.01 2.64 -21.38
N LEU A 23 7.91 3.16 -20.85
CA LEU A 23 7.91 4.24 -19.87
C LEU A 23 7.84 3.65 -18.46
N LEU A 24 8.84 3.87 -17.64
CA LEU A 24 8.77 3.57 -16.21
C LEU A 24 8.23 4.80 -15.47
N VAL A 25 7.15 4.60 -14.74
CA VAL A 25 6.50 5.67 -13.98
C VAL A 25 6.69 5.42 -12.49
N GLY A 26 7.49 6.26 -11.84
CA GLY A 26 7.63 6.35 -10.38
C GLY A 26 6.46 7.06 -9.72
N CYS A 27 6.28 6.86 -8.42
CA CYS A 27 5.23 7.51 -7.63
C CYS A 27 5.82 8.10 -6.35
N ALA A 28 5.94 9.43 -6.30
CA ALA A 28 6.50 10.19 -5.17
C ALA A 28 5.59 10.23 -3.92
N GLY A 29 4.60 9.34 -3.84
CA GLY A 29 3.65 9.26 -2.74
C GLY A 29 4.05 8.21 -1.69
N CYS A 30 3.10 7.34 -1.34
CA CYS A 30 3.28 6.37 -0.25
C CYS A 30 4.46 5.42 -0.45
N VAL A 31 4.69 4.99 -1.70
CA VAL A 31 5.67 3.93 -2.01
C VAL A 31 7.12 4.42 -1.99
N THR A 32 7.36 5.73 -2.09
CA THR A 32 8.68 6.33 -1.85
C THR A 32 9.11 6.19 -0.40
N VAL A 33 8.17 6.29 0.54
CA VAL A 33 8.48 6.22 1.97
C VAL A 33 8.90 4.80 2.39
N CYS A 34 8.45 3.77 1.66
CA CYS A 34 8.94 2.41 1.81
C CYS A 34 10.05 2.02 0.82
N LEU A 35 10.68 3.02 0.17
CA LEU A 35 11.82 2.83 -0.74
C LEU A 35 11.55 1.82 -1.85
N ALA A 36 10.32 1.83 -2.39
CA ALA A 36 9.87 0.84 -3.36
C ALA A 36 9.63 1.43 -4.75
N GLY A 37 9.24 2.70 -4.88
CA GLY A 37 8.80 3.24 -6.16
C GLY A 37 9.03 4.73 -6.38
N GLY A 38 9.93 5.34 -5.61
CA GLY A 38 10.35 6.72 -5.85
C GLY A 38 11.25 6.83 -7.08
N GLU A 39 11.77 8.03 -7.31
CA GLU A 39 12.65 8.34 -8.43
C GLU A 39 13.87 7.42 -8.49
N LYS A 40 14.57 7.25 -7.35
CA LYS A 40 15.73 6.37 -7.24
C LYS A 40 15.39 4.93 -7.62
N GLU A 41 14.29 4.38 -7.08
CA GLU A 41 13.88 3.01 -7.38
C GLU A 41 13.48 2.82 -8.83
N THR A 42 12.86 3.84 -9.42
CA THR A 42 12.47 3.87 -10.83
C THR A 42 13.69 3.81 -11.75
N GLU A 43 14.71 4.62 -11.48
CA GLU A 43 15.96 4.62 -12.25
C GLU A 43 16.74 3.31 -12.12
N VAL A 44 16.77 2.73 -10.92
CA VAL A 44 17.41 1.43 -10.67
C VAL A 44 16.69 0.32 -11.43
N MET A 45 15.36 0.29 -11.41
CA MET A 45 14.57 -0.68 -12.17
C MET A 45 14.79 -0.53 -13.67
N ALA A 46 14.74 0.71 -14.19
CA ALA A 46 14.98 1.01 -15.60
C ALA A 46 16.37 0.51 -16.05
N SER A 47 17.40 0.84 -15.28
CA SER A 47 18.78 0.42 -15.57
C SER A 47 18.92 -1.10 -15.54
N SER A 48 18.29 -1.76 -14.56
CA SER A 48 18.34 -3.22 -14.42
C SER A 48 17.66 -3.94 -15.59
N LEU A 49 16.51 -3.44 -16.05
CA LEU A 49 15.81 -3.96 -17.23
C LEU A 49 16.65 -3.78 -18.51
N ARG A 50 17.26 -2.61 -18.71
CA ARG A 50 18.15 -2.37 -19.87
C ARG A 50 19.33 -3.34 -19.90
N ILE A 51 19.99 -3.56 -18.75
CA ILE A 51 21.14 -4.47 -18.63
C ILE A 51 20.71 -5.91 -18.94
N MET A 52 19.63 -6.39 -18.31
CA MET A 52 19.10 -7.74 -18.54
C MET A 52 18.78 -7.98 -20.02
N ARG A 53 18.04 -7.06 -20.64
CA ARG A 53 17.65 -7.13 -22.05
C ARG A 53 18.81 -7.07 -23.02
N LYS A 54 19.88 -6.34 -22.68
CA LYS A 54 21.12 -6.33 -23.47
C LYS A 54 21.86 -7.68 -23.38
N MET A 55 21.85 -8.34 -22.22
CA MET A 55 22.46 -9.67 -22.06
C MET A 55 21.71 -10.76 -22.84
N GLU A 56 20.41 -10.56 -23.10
CA GLU A 56 19.55 -11.44 -23.88
C GLU A 56 19.56 -11.16 -25.40
N ASP A 57 20.46 -10.28 -25.87
CA ASP A 57 20.51 -9.80 -27.26
C ASP A 57 19.17 -9.22 -27.78
N ASN A 58 18.40 -8.61 -26.87
CA ASN A 58 17.09 -8.05 -27.14
C ASN A 58 16.94 -6.67 -26.48
N PRO A 59 17.70 -5.65 -26.93
CA PRO A 59 17.81 -4.36 -26.23
C PRO A 59 16.44 -3.69 -26.02
N LEU A 60 16.33 -3.00 -24.88
CA LEU A 60 15.16 -2.26 -24.43
C LEU A 60 15.53 -0.80 -24.21
N GLU A 61 14.80 0.12 -24.84
CA GLU A 61 14.81 1.54 -24.50
C GLU A 61 13.87 1.80 -23.33
N THR A 62 14.28 2.69 -22.42
CA THR A 62 13.47 3.06 -21.26
C THR A 62 13.44 4.57 -21.13
N VAL A 63 12.25 5.13 -20.91
CA VAL A 63 12.04 6.50 -20.45
C VAL A 63 11.58 6.44 -19.00
N THR A 64 11.97 7.40 -18.18
CA THR A 64 11.59 7.46 -16.76
C THR A 64 10.85 8.76 -16.47
N TYR A 65 9.82 8.68 -15.63
CA TYR A 65 9.12 9.84 -15.09
C TYR A 65 8.62 9.53 -13.69
N THR A 66 8.73 10.46 -12.75
CA THR A 66 8.17 10.27 -11.40
C THR A 66 7.03 11.23 -11.16
N ALA A 67 5.81 10.71 -11.15
CA ALA A 67 4.62 11.50 -10.83
C ALA A 67 4.55 11.78 -9.32
N THR A 68 4.01 12.93 -8.93
CA THR A 68 3.72 13.23 -7.52
C THR A 68 2.82 12.16 -6.91
N ARG A 69 1.74 11.80 -7.62
CA ARG A 69 0.89 10.64 -7.33
C ARG A 69 0.36 10.07 -8.64
N GLN A 70 0.35 8.75 -8.79
CA GLN A 70 -0.29 8.11 -9.94
C GLN A 70 -1.78 7.84 -9.72
N CYS A 71 -2.27 7.94 -8.48
CA CYS A 71 -3.68 7.73 -8.13
C CYS A 71 -4.47 9.05 -8.11
N ASP A 72 -4.11 9.97 -9.00
CA ASP A 72 -4.65 11.31 -9.09
C ASP A 72 -4.65 11.72 -10.58
N PRO A 73 -5.81 12.00 -11.20
CA PRO A 73 -5.91 12.19 -12.64
C PRO A 73 -5.02 13.31 -13.17
N GLU A 74 -4.91 14.43 -12.45
CA GLU A 74 -4.17 15.61 -12.89
C GLU A 74 -2.69 15.31 -13.16
N TYR A 75 -2.07 14.52 -12.28
CA TYR A 75 -0.67 14.12 -12.46
C TYR A 75 -0.49 13.04 -13.52
N VAL A 76 -1.51 12.21 -13.77
CA VAL A 76 -1.46 11.18 -14.81
C VAL A 76 -1.60 11.82 -16.19
N ASP A 77 -2.44 12.85 -16.34
CA ASP A 77 -2.63 13.57 -17.61
C ASP A 77 -1.33 14.18 -18.15
N MET A 78 -0.43 14.61 -17.27
CA MET A 78 0.86 15.19 -17.63
C MET A 78 1.78 14.21 -18.40
N LEU A 79 1.53 12.90 -18.31
CA LEU A 79 2.32 11.88 -19.01
C LEU A 79 1.93 11.73 -20.49
N GLY A 80 0.85 12.36 -20.95
CA GLY A 80 0.26 12.09 -22.27
C GLY A 80 1.25 12.08 -23.43
N ASN A 81 2.14 13.08 -23.51
CA ASN A 81 3.15 13.15 -24.57
C ASN A 81 4.21 12.05 -24.47
N MET A 82 4.59 11.63 -23.25
CA MET A 82 5.62 10.61 -23.02
C MET A 82 5.10 9.20 -23.34
N VAL A 83 3.79 9.00 -23.29
CA VAL A 83 3.15 7.69 -23.49
C VAL A 83 2.98 7.35 -24.97
N GLN A 84 2.92 8.34 -25.86
CA GLN A 84 2.68 8.12 -27.29
C GLN A 84 3.70 7.16 -27.90
N ASP A 85 4.99 7.38 -27.62
CA ASP A 85 6.11 6.70 -28.26
C ASP A 85 6.59 5.43 -27.51
N VAL A 86 5.81 4.88 -26.59
CA VAL A 86 6.19 3.66 -25.85
C VAL A 86 5.23 2.50 -26.11
N ASP A 87 5.75 1.28 -26.04
CA ASP A 87 5.00 0.04 -26.22
C ASP A 87 4.19 -0.32 -24.96
N ALA A 88 4.75 -0.01 -23.78
CA ALA A 88 4.15 -0.30 -22.49
C ALA A 88 4.57 0.68 -21.40
N ILE A 89 3.78 0.73 -20.34
CA ILE A 89 4.03 1.50 -19.13
C ILE A 89 4.32 0.54 -17.98
N VAL A 90 5.44 0.74 -17.29
CA VAL A 90 5.82 0.00 -16.09
C VAL A 90 5.61 0.90 -14.88
N SER A 91 4.54 0.65 -14.13
CA SER A 91 4.20 1.47 -12.95
C SER A 91 4.92 0.97 -11.71
N LEU A 92 5.71 1.85 -11.09
CA LEU A 92 6.25 1.67 -9.74
C LEU A 92 5.34 2.30 -8.67
N ALA A 93 4.02 2.26 -8.86
CA ALA A 93 3.06 2.64 -7.82
C ALA A 93 2.45 1.42 -7.12
N CYS A 94 1.60 1.68 -6.13
CA CYS A 94 0.65 0.68 -5.64
C CYS A 94 -0.41 0.34 -6.69
N GLY A 95 -1.22 -0.69 -6.43
CA GLY A 95 -2.24 -1.16 -7.37
C GLY A 95 -3.27 -0.11 -7.79
N VAL A 96 -3.49 0.95 -7.01
CA VAL A 96 -4.37 2.07 -7.42
C VAL A 96 -3.74 2.88 -8.55
N GLY A 97 -2.44 3.20 -8.46
CA GLY A 97 -1.76 3.96 -9.50
C GLY A 97 -1.66 3.20 -10.82
N VAL A 98 -1.47 1.88 -10.76
CA VAL A 98 -1.49 1.00 -11.93
C VAL A 98 -2.83 1.08 -12.66
N GLN A 99 -3.94 1.05 -11.90
CA GLN A 99 -5.30 1.14 -12.47
C GLN A 99 -5.56 2.51 -13.11
N TYR A 100 -5.18 3.60 -12.44
CA TYR A 100 -5.37 4.95 -12.99
C TYR A 100 -4.59 5.15 -14.31
N LEU A 101 -3.36 4.64 -14.39
CA LEU A 101 -2.59 4.66 -15.64
C LEU A 101 -3.28 3.83 -16.74
N ALA A 102 -3.77 2.63 -16.41
CA ALA A 102 -4.45 1.75 -17.36
C ALA A 102 -5.79 2.32 -17.86
N GLU A 103 -6.54 2.98 -16.97
CA GLU A 103 -7.80 3.65 -17.31
C GLU A 103 -7.56 4.85 -18.23
N ARG A 104 -6.51 5.65 -17.93
CA ARG A 104 -6.20 6.85 -18.69
C ARG A 104 -5.54 6.58 -20.05
N PHE A 105 -4.71 5.56 -20.13
CA PHE A 105 -3.98 5.14 -21.33
C PHE A 105 -4.49 3.77 -21.77
N ASN A 106 -5.78 3.71 -22.13
CA ASN A 106 -6.51 2.48 -22.43
C ASN A 106 -6.03 1.73 -23.68
N ASP A 107 -5.18 2.36 -24.50
CA ASP A 107 -4.51 1.79 -25.67
C ASP A 107 -3.13 1.20 -25.34
N LYS A 108 -2.66 1.33 -24.09
CA LYS A 108 -1.32 0.91 -23.67
C LYS A 108 -1.36 -0.25 -22.70
N TRP A 109 -0.37 -1.13 -22.81
CA TRP A 109 -0.14 -2.18 -21.83
C TRP A 109 0.49 -1.60 -20.56
N VAL A 110 -0.19 -1.67 -19.43
CA VAL A 110 0.29 -1.14 -18.14
C VAL A 110 0.56 -2.30 -17.18
N VAL A 111 1.79 -2.39 -16.68
CA VAL A 111 2.22 -3.49 -15.81
C VAL A 111 2.70 -2.98 -14.44
N PRO A 112 2.41 -3.73 -13.36
CA PRO A 112 2.88 -3.37 -12.02
C PRO A 112 4.33 -3.83 -11.80
N ALA A 113 5.22 -2.92 -11.43
CA ALA A 113 6.56 -3.27 -10.94
C ALA A 113 6.60 -3.55 -9.43
N LEU A 114 5.52 -3.24 -8.70
CA LEU A 114 5.42 -3.45 -7.26
C LEU A 114 4.30 -4.42 -6.88
N ASP A 115 4.51 -5.14 -5.77
CA ASP A 115 3.44 -5.75 -5.00
C ASP A 115 2.97 -4.78 -3.91
N THR A 116 1.67 -4.46 -3.90
CA THR A 116 1.07 -3.76 -2.75
C THR A 116 0.89 -4.74 -1.59
N LYS A 117 1.47 -4.45 -0.43
CA LYS A 117 1.48 -5.37 0.72
C LYS A 117 0.37 -5.04 1.72
N PHE A 118 0.44 -3.90 2.38
CA PHE A 118 -0.51 -3.54 3.45
C PHE A 118 -0.48 -2.04 3.78
N ILE A 119 -1.41 -1.58 4.63
CA ILE A 119 -1.40 -0.20 5.16
C ILE A 119 -0.68 -0.19 6.51
N GLY A 120 0.45 0.52 6.54
CA GLY A 120 1.35 0.47 7.68
C GLY A 120 2.06 1.79 7.96
N GLY A 121 3.03 1.67 8.84
CA GLY A 121 3.96 2.73 9.22
C GLY A 121 5.33 2.15 9.56
N SER A 122 6.37 2.98 9.45
CA SER A 122 7.71 2.61 9.83
C SER A 122 7.82 2.52 11.35
N THR A 123 8.45 1.47 11.86
CA THR A 123 8.87 1.39 13.27
C THR A 123 10.32 1.84 13.44
N VAL A 124 11.16 1.44 12.50
CA VAL A 124 12.52 1.94 12.26
C VAL A 124 12.76 2.01 10.76
N HIS A 125 13.81 2.71 10.34
CA HIS A 125 14.18 2.76 8.92
C HIS A 125 14.40 1.33 8.38
N GLY A 126 13.76 1.01 7.26
CA GLY A 126 13.82 -0.33 6.66
C GLY A 126 12.86 -1.37 7.27
N ASN A 127 12.09 -1.02 8.32
CA ASN A 127 11.08 -1.90 8.90
C ASN A 127 9.70 -1.23 8.94
N TRP A 128 8.70 -1.95 8.44
CA TRP A 128 7.32 -1.48 8.37
C TRP A 128 6.38 -2.54 8.91
N GLU A 129 5.41 -2.07 9.70
CA GLU A 129 4.39 -2.93 10.29
C GLU A 129 3.00 -2.49 9.86
N GLU A 130 2.09 -3.45 9.73
CA GLU A 130 0.70 -3.18 9.46
C GLU A 130 0.04 -2.47 10.66
N LYS A 131 -0.70 -1.40 10.37
CA LYS A 131 -1.39 -0.60 11.40
C LYS A 131 -2.88 -0.39 11.09
N CYS A 132 -3.34 -0.64 9.86
CA CYS A 132 -4.72 -0.38 9.46
C CYS A 132 -5.25 -1.39 8.43
N GLY A 133 -6.48 -1.86 8.64
CA GLY A 133 -7.17 -2.80 7.74
C GLY A 133 -8.17 -2.15 6.79
N LEU A 134 -8.26 -0.82 6.79
CA LEU A 134 -9.23 -0.05 6.00
C LEU A 134 -10.67 -0.55 6.20
N CYS A 135 -11.12 -0.77 7.44
CA CYS A 135 -12.46 -1.34 7.69
C CYS A 135 -13.63 -0.36 7.47
N GLY A 136 -13.37 0.94 7.24
CA GLY A 136 -14.42 1.95 7.00
C GLY A 136 -15.17 2.41 8.26
N ASP A 137 -14.85 1.86 9.43
CA ASP A 137 -15.53 2.16 10.70
C ASP A 137 -14.47 2.23 11.83
N CYS A 138 -13.88 3.40 12.04
CA CYS A 138 -12.70 3.52 12.91
C CYS A 138 -13.08 3.57 14.40
N ILE A 139 -12.50 2.68 15.20
CA ILE A 139 -12.73 2.62 16.66
C ILE A 139 -11.50 2.98 17.51
N LEU A 140 -10.45 3.53 16.90
CA LEU A 140 -9.18 3.80 17.59
C LEU A 140 -9.32 4.74 18.80
N HIS A 141 -10.35 5.60 18.80
CA HIS A 141 -10.68 6.47 19.93
C HIS A 141 -11.08 5.66 21.19
N ARG A 142 -11.57 4.43 21.04
CA ARG A 142 -11.98 3.55 22.15
C ARG A 142 -10.82 2.72 22.71
N THR A 143 -9.74 2.57 21.93
CA THR A 143 -8.62 1.66 22.22
C THR A 143 -7.28 2.39 22.35
N GLY A 144 -7.30 3.68 22.67
CA GLY A 144 -6.09 4.47 22.91
C GLY A 144 -5.19 4.59 21.68
N GLY A 145 -5.74 4.51 20.46
CA GLY A 145 -4.97 4.60 19.22
C GLY A 145 -4.36 3.28 18.73
N ILE A 146 -4.63 2.14 19.38
CA ILE A 146 -4.14 0.82 18.97
C ILE A 146 -5.27 0.04 18.31
N CYS A 147 -5.08 -0.39 17.06
CA CYS A 147 -6.13 -1.09 16.30
C CYS A 147 -6.30 -2.53 16.80
N PRO A 148 -7.43 -2.90 17.44
CA PRO A 148 -7.63 -4.28 17.91
C PRO A 148 -7.96 -5.24 16.76
N ILE A 149 -8.34 -4.74 15.59
CA ILE A 149 -8.61 -5.56 14.41
C ILE A 149 -7.32 -6.06 13.76
N ILE A 150 -6.30 -5.19 13.67
CA ILE A 150 -5.06 -5.49 12.96
C ILE A 150 -3.94 -5.91 13.89
N ARG A 151 -3.80 -5.25 15.04
CA ARG A 151 -2.69 -5.54 15.96
C ARG A 151 -2.94 -6.80 16.78
N CYS A 152 -4.19 -7.28 16.87
CA CYS A 152 -4.52 -8.53 17.53
C CYS A 152 -4.61 -9.65 16.50
N SER A 153 -3.88 -10.74 16.71
CA SER A 153 -3.90 -11.93 15.83
C SER A 153 -5.26 -12.62 15.72
N LYS A 154 -6.20 -12.31 16.63
CA LYS A 154 -7.58 -12.81 16.60
C LYS A 154 -8.60 -11.75 16.15
N SER A 155 -8.15 -10.53 15.86
CA SER A 155 -9.00 -9.40 15.45
C SER A 155 -10.21 -9.13 16.37
N ILE A 156 -10.07 -9.36 17.68
CA ILE A 156 -11.17 -9.25 18.64
C ILE A 156 -11.40 -7.81 19.13
N LEU A 157 -12.68 -7.39 19.13
CA LEU A 157 -13.12 -6.06 19.56
C LEU A 157 -13.26 -5.88 21.07
N ASN A 158 -13.52 -6.98 21.79
CA ASN A 158 -13.61 -7.01 23.24
C ASN A 158 -12.57 -8.01 23.74
N GLY A 159 -11.51 -7.52 24.37
CA GLY A 159 -10.47 -8.35 24.97
C GLY A 159 -10.26 -8.03 26.45
N PRO A 160 -9.28 -8.67 27.10
CA PRO A 160 -8.36 -9.66 26.53
C PRO A 160 -9.02 -11.03 26.27
N CYS A 161 -8.39 -11.87 25.42
CA CYS A 161 -8.87 -13.23 25.10
C CYS A 161 -8.36 -14.33 26.04
N GLY A 162 -7.61 -14.00 27.10
CA GLY A 162 -6.97 -14.96 28.00
C GLY A 162 -5.66 -15.60 27.47
N GLY A 163 -5.44 -15.56 26.17
CA GLY A 163 -4.23 -16.11 25.51
C GLY A 163 -2.96 -15.26 25.61
N SER A 164 -2.92 -14.23 26.45
CA SER A 164 -1.74 -13.37 26.58
C SER A 164 -0.93 -13.77 27.79
N GLN A 165 0.39 -13.85 27.63
CA GLN A 165 1.32 -14.14 28.71
C GLN A 165 2.47 -13.13 28.68
N TYR A 166 2.76 -12.49 29.82
CA TYR A 166 3.82 -11.48 29.98
C TYR A 166 3.78 -10.38 28.89
N GLY A 167 2.57 -9.94 28.51
CA GLY A 167 2.35 -8.92 27.48
C GLY A 167 2.54 -9.38 26.02
N LYS A 168 2.83 -10.67 25.79
CA LYS A 168 2.96 -11.27 24.45
C LYS A 168 1.71 -12.06 24.07
N CYS A 169 1.51 -12.24 22.76
CA CYS A 169 0.42 -13.04 22.21
C CYS A 169 0.79 -14.53 22.19
N GLU A 170 -0.17 -15.44 22.37
CA GLU A 170 0.06 -16.89 22.31
C GLU A 170 0.67 -17.38 21.00
N ILE A 171 0.51 -16.64 19.89
CA ILE A 171 0.99 -17.11 18.59
C ILE A 171 2.52 -17.03 18.45
N SER A 172 3.18 -16.18 19.24
CA SER A 172 4.64 -16.05 19.28
C SER A 172 5.08 -15.09 20.39
N LYS A 173 6.23 -15.38 21.00
CA LYS A 173 6.89 -14.50 21.99
C LYS A 173 7.36 -13.16 21.40
N ASP A 174 7.48 -13.09 20.07
CA ASP A 174 7.89 -11.87 19.37
C ASP A 174 6.72 -10.94 19.04
N VAL A 175 5.47 -11.42 19.21
CA VAL A 175 4.26 -10.66 18.90
C VAL A 175 3.70 -10.05 20.17
N ASP A 176 3.73 -8.71 20.26
CA ASP A 176 3.07 -8.00 21.36
C ASP A 176 1.56 -8.24 21.36
N CYS A 177 0.99 -8.48 22.54
CA CYS A 177 -0.45 -8.56 22.69
C CYS A 177 -1.07 -7.17 22.53
N ALA A 178 -1.86 -6.96 21.48
CA ALA A 178 -2.56 -5.69 21.29
C ALA A 178 -3.41 -5.27 22.50
N TRP A 179 -4.06 -6.20 23.18
CA TRP A 179 -4.89 -5.89 24.35
C TRP A 179 -4.08 -5.53 25.60
N GLN A 180 -2.85 -6.05 25.74
CA GLN A 180 -1.93 -5.54 26.75
C GLN A 180 -1.56 -4.08 26.43
N LEU A 181 -1.15 -3.81 25.19
CA LEU A 181 -0.78 -2.46 24.76
C LEU A 181 -1.95 -1.46 24.92
N ILE A 182 -3.18 -1.88 24.60
CA ILE A 182 -4.40 -1.08 24.79
C ILE A 182 -4.62 -0.79 26.27
N TYR A 183 -4.55 -1.80 27.14
CA TYR A 183 -4.73 -1.63 28.57
C TYR A 183 -3.70 -0.66 29.15
N ASP A 184 -2.40 -0.86 28.85
CA ASP A 184 -1.32 -0.02 29.36
C ASP A 184 -1.51 1.44 28.91
N ARG A 185 -1.88 1.63 27.63
CA ARG A 185 -2.14 2.96 27.07
C ARG A 185 -3.34 3.63 27.73
N MET A 186 -4.45 2.91 27.91
CA MET A 186 -5.67 3.47 28.50
C MET A 186 -5.53 3.72 29.99
N SER A 187 -4.74 2.90 30.69
CA SER A 187 -4.33 3.11 32.08
C SER A 187 -3.53 4.40 32.22
N ALA A 188 -2.51 4.60 31.38
CA ALA A 188 -1.71 5.82 31.37
C ALA A 188 -2.54 7.08 31.05
N LEU A 189 -3.63 6.94 30.29
CA LEU A 189 -4.56 8.03 29.98
C LEU A 189 -5.64 8.24 31.07
N GLY A 190 -5.72 7.37 32.08
CA GLY A 190 -6.79 7.41 33.08
C GLY A 190 -8.18 7.13 32.50
N LYS A 191 -8.27 6.29 31.46
CA LYS A 191 -9.51 5.99 30.70
C LYS A 191 -9.91 4.51 30.72
N LEU A 192 -9.55 3.77 31.76
CA LEU A 192 -9.87 2.33 31.86
C LEU A 192 -11.38 2.05 31.88
N ASP A 193 -12.19 3.00 32.37
CA ASP A 193 -13.65 2.95 32.32
C ASP A 193 -14.19 2.72 30.90
N LYS A 194 -13.52 3.29 29.89
CA LYS A 194 -13.89 3.14 28.48
C LYS A 194 -13.73 1.72 27.95
N LEU A 195 -12.83 0.93 28.55
CA LEU A 195 -12.66 -0.47 28.15
C LEU A 195 -13.75 -1.39 28.70
N MET A 196 -14.56 -0.92 29.66
CA MET A 196 -15.70 -1.66 30.19
C MET A 196 -16.95 -1.54 29.29
N GLU A 197 -16.95 -0.60 28.34
CA GLU A 197 -18.05 -0.42 27.39
C GLU A 197 -18.05 -1.55 26.34
N PHE A 198 -19.14 -2.30 26.27
CA PHE A 198 -19.31 -3.37 25.28
C PHE A 198 -19.23 -2.83 23.85
N GLN A 199 -18.39 -3.47 23.03
CA GLN A 199 -18.28 -3.19 21.61
C GLN A 199 -19.11 -4.19 20.83
N PRO A 200 -20.20 -3.78 20.15
CA PRO A 200 -20.95 -4.69 19.30
C PRO A 200 -20.08 -5.21 18.14
N PRO A 201 -20.46 -6.33 17.51
CA PRO A 201 -19.83 -6.78 16.28
C PRO A 201 -19.74 -5.64 15.27
N LYS A 202 -18.58 -5.55 14.61
CA LYS A 202 -18.34 -4.53 13.59
C LYS A 202 -19.24 -4.75 12.39
N ASP A 203 -19.72 -3.65 11.82
CA ASP A 203 -20.39 -3.65 10.53
C ASP A 203 -19.37 -3.82 9.39
N TRP A 204 -19.23 -5.06 8.93
CA TRP A 204 -18.31 -5.41 7.85
C TRP A 204 -18.83 -5.08 6.45
N SER A 205 -20.10 -4.64 6.30
CA SER A 205 -20.61 -4.19 4.99
C SER A 205 -19.87 -2.96 4.46
N LYS A 206 -19.23 -2.19 5.36
CA LYS A 206 -18.39 -1.02 5.05
C LYS A 206 -16.92 -1.39 4.74
N SER A 207 -16.55 -2.65 4.94
CA SER A 207 -15.22 -3.19 4.67
C SER A 207 -15.11 -3.70 3.22
N ARG A 208 -13.97 -4.30 2.86
CA ARG A 208 -13.77 -4.96 1.55
C ARG A 208 -14.81 -6.05 1.27
N ASP A 209 -15.32 -6.70 2.32
CA ASP A 209 -16.16 -7.89 2.21
C ASP A 209 -17.58 -7.54 1.74
N GLY A 210 -17.98 -6.27 1.81
CA GLY A 210 -19.23 -5.74 1.25
C GLY A 210 -19.15 -5.36 -0.25
N GLY A 211 -18.01 -5.57 -0.90
CA GLY A 211 -17.78 -5.23 -2.31
C GLY A 211 -17.00 -3.92 -2.52
N PRO A 212 -16.85 -3.45 -3.78
CA PRO A 212 -16.15 -2.21 -4.10
C PRO A 212 -16.79 -1.01 -3.39
N ARG A 213 -16.02 -0.35 -2.54
CA ARG A 213 -16.48 0.75 -1.70
C ARG A 213 -16.48 2.06 -2.46
N LYS A 214 -17.43 2.94 -2.11
CA LYS A 214 -17.53 4.31 -2.63
C LYS A 214 -17.60 5.30 -1.47
N ALA A 215 -16.94 6.44 -1.63
CA ALA A 215 -17.06 7.57 -0.73
C ALA A 215 -17.25 8.83 -1.58
N VAL A 216 -18.35 9.54 -1.37
CA VAL A 216 -18.70 10.75 -2.13
C VAL A 216 -18.75 11.93 -1.16
N ARG A 217 -18.10 13.02 -1.54
CA ARG A 217 -18.17 14.31 -0.85
C ARG A 217 -18.74 15.30 -1.86
N GLU A 218 -20.07 15.41 -1.87
CA GLU A 218 -20.82 16.22 -2.83
C GLU A 218 -20.38 17.69 -2.79
N ASP A 219 -19.96 18.18 -1.62
CA ASP A 219 -19.50 19.55 -1.39
C ASP A 219 -18.19 19.93 -2.10
N VAL A 220 -17.45 18.96 -2.65
CA VAL A 220 -16.19 19.20 -3.37
C VAL A 220 -16.18 18.63 -4.78
N MET A 221 -17.32 18.14 -5.28
CA MET A 221 -17.43 17.71 -6.67
C MET A 221 -17.42 18.94 -7.58
N ILE A 222 -16.65 18.86 -8.66
CA ILE A 222 -16.62 19.86 -9.74
C ILE A 222 -17.50 19.28 -10.85
N ASP A 223 -18.50 20.05 -11.30
CA ASP A 223 -19.39 19.70 -12.40
C ASP A 223 -18.67 19.57 -13.75
#